data_AF-A0AA37JK50-F1
#
_entry.id   AF-A0AA37JK50-F1
#
_cell.length_a   1.000
_cell.length_b   1.000
_cell.length_c   1.000
_cell.angle_alpha   90.00
_cell.angle_beta   90.00
_cell.angle_gamma   90.00
#
_symmetry.space_group_name_H-M   'P 1'
#
loop_
_entity.id
_entity.type
_entity.pdbx_description
1 polymer ?
#
loop_
_entity_poly.entity_id
_entity_poly.type
_entity_poly.pdbx_seq_one_letter_code
_entity_poly.pdbx_strand_id
1 'polypeptide(L)'
;MMGWTEQFIIEAICRHTEQELRSDETKTERMKLSACSALESIRRRVNGYGAECFAFVLLVGIMLKKSQMILNADTKGELEAILEPSVPRWNYGGFLTGPYHVPEEEAIFWSKASLEAPLNDEGARRYRDVAAVAFPEEMAEIWGTDDTGEGGIAV
;
A
#
# COMPACT_ATOMS: atom_id res chain seq x y z
N MET A 1 -4.80 14.35 11.23
CA MET A 1 -5.06 13.52 12.43
C MET A 1 -6.27 12.66 12.12
N MET A 2 -6.13 11.33 12.16
CA MET A 2 -7.27 10.42 11.92
C MET A 2 -8.37 10.62 12.96
N GLY A 3 -9.61 10.74 12.49
CA GLY A 3 -10.78 10.77 13.35
C GLY A 3 -11.05 9.42 14.03
N TRP A 4 -12.03 9.43 14.92
CA TRP A 4 -12.41 8.25 15.70
C TRP A 4 -12.96 7.12 14.81
N THR A 5 -13.72 7.46 13.77
CA THR A 5 -14.28 6.47 12.83
C THR A 5 -13.18 5.77 12.04
N GLU A 6 -12.18 6.50 11.56
CA GLU A 6 -11.03 5.92 10.84
C GLU A 6 -10.25 4.97 11.75
N GLN A 7 -9.98 5.37 12.99
CA GLN A 7 -9.31 4.52 13.97
C GLN A 7 -10.12 3.26 14.26
N PHE A 8 -11.43 3.39 14.41
CA PHE A 8 -12.33 2.27 14.65
C PHE A 8 -12.31 1.26 13.50
N ILE A 9 -12.31 1.72 12.24
CA ILE A 9 -12.25 0.84 11.06
C ILE A 9 -10.91 0.10 10.99
N ILE A 10 -9.79 0.79 11.21
CA ILE A 10 -8.46 0.15 11.25
C ILE A 10 -8.40 -0.91 12.36
N GLU A 11 -8.94 -0.60 13.54
CA GLU A 11 -9.01 -1.54 14.65
C GLU A 11 -9.92 -2.75 14.34
N ALA A 12 -11.04 -2.54 13.65
CA ALA A 12 -11.93 -3.62 13.23
C ALA A 12 -11.24 -4.60 12.28
N ILE A 13 -10.47 -4.09 11.30
CA ILE A 13 -9.66 -4.92 10.39
C ILE A 13 -8.64 -5.75 11.20
N CYS A 14 -7.95 -5.11 12.15
CA CYS A 14 -6.96 -5.80 12.96
C CYS A 14 -7.58 -6.92 13.81
N ARG A 15 -8.70 -6.64 14.48
CA ARG A 15 -9.40 -7.65 15.31
C ARG A 15 -9.93 -8.82 14.50
N HIS A 16 -10.50 -8.55 13.33
CA HIS A 16 -10.94 -9.59 12.42
C HIS A 16 -9.76 -10.47 11.99
N THR A 17 -8.66 -9.85 11.56
CA THR A 17 -7.46 -10.57 11.12
C THR A 17 -6.84 -11.41 12.25
N GLU A 18 -6.76 -10.88 13.47
CA GLU A 18 -6.30 -11.64 14.64
C GLU A 18 -7.21 -12.83 14.95
N GLN A 19 -8.53 -12.65 14.82
CA GLN A 19 -9.49 -13.71 15.05
C GLN A 19 -9.29 -14.84 14.03
N GLU A 20 -9.16 -14.52 12.74
CA GLU A 20 -8.90 -15.49 11.68
C GLU A 20 -7.58 -16.25 11.92
N LEU A 21 -6.50 -15.54 12.28
CA LEU A 21 -5.22 -16.15 12.63
C LEU A 21 -5.34 -17.12 13.83
N ARG A 22 -6.14 -16.77 14.84
CA ARG A 22 -6.34 -17.64 16.02
C ARG A 22 -7.10 -18.91 15.64
N SER A 23 -8.12 -18.79 14.79
CA SER A 23 -8.93 -19.93 14.33
C SER A 23 -8.24 -20.80 13.29
N ASP A 24 -7.13 -20.36 12.70
CA ASP A 24 -6.41 -21.14 11.70
C ASP A 24 -5.68 -22.33 12.34
N GLU A 25 -6.24 -23.53 12.17
CA GLU A 25 -5.66 -24.79 12.68
C GLU A 25 -4.43 -25.27 11.90
N THR A 26 -4.21 -24.73 10.69
CA THR A 26 -3.08 -25.12 9.83
C THR A 26 -1.77 -24.46 10.25
N LYS A 27 -1.86 -23.31 10.94
CA LYS A 27 -0.70 -22.55 11.40
C LYS A 27 -0.30 -22.93 12.83
N THR A 28 1.00 -23.06 13.04
CA THR A 28 1.55 -23.27 14.40
C THR A 28 1.34 -22.04 15.28
N GLU A 29 1.23 -22.21 16.60
CA GLU A 29 1.09 -21.09 17.54
C GLU A 29 2.22 -20.06 17.42
N ARG A 30 3.46 -20.52 17.18
CA ARG A 30 4.60 -19.63 16.92
C ARG A 30 4.39 -18.79 15.65
N MET A 31 3.82 -19.39 14.61
CA MET A 31 3.51 -18.69 13.37
C MET A 31 2.40 -17.67 13.58
N LYS A 32 1.33 -18.02 14.30
CA LYS A 32 0.24 -17.10 14.66
C LYS A 32 0.74 -15.89 15.44
N LEU A 33 1.60 -16.11 16.45
CA LEU A 33 2.21 -15.02 17.23
C LEU A 33 3.07 -14.10 16.34
N SER A 34 3.83 -14.68 15.42
CA SER A 34 4.65 -13.91 14.47
C SER A 34 3.76 -13.08 13.52
N ALA A 35 2.66 -13.65 13.03
CA ALA A 35 1.68 -12.98 12.19
C ALA A 35 0.96 -11.83 12.91
N CYS A 36 0.54 -12.03 14.17
CA CYS A 36 -0.05 -10.97 15.00
C CYS A 36 0.95 -9.82 15.24
N SER A 37 2.22 -10.13 15.50
CA SER A 37 3.26 -9.12 15.67
C SER A 37 3.52 -8.33 14.36
N ALA A 38 3.48 -9.02 13.21
CA ALA A 38 3.57 -8.37 11.91
C ALA A 38 2.37 -7.42 11.67
N LEU A 39 1.16 -7.88 11.98
CA LEU A 39 -0.07 -7.09 11.86
C LEU A 39 -0.01 -5.82 12.72
N GLU A 40 0.46 -5.92 13.96
CA GLU A 40 0.63 -4.76 14.84
C GLU A 40 1.65 -3.76 14.28
N SER A 41 2.72 -4.26 13.66
CA SER A 41 3.74 -3.43 13.02
C SER A 41 3.19 -2.67 11.81
N ILE A 42 2.36 -3.32 10.99
CA ILE A 42 1.63 -2.65 9.89
C ILE A 42 0.65 -1.61 10.45
N ARG A 43 -0.14 -1.96 11.48
CA ARG A 43 -1.07 -1.01 12.13
C ARG A 43 -0.34 0.24 12.63
N ARG A 44 0.82 0.06 13.26
CA ARG A 44 1.66 1.18 13.75
C ARG A 44 2.11 2.08 12.60
N ARG A 45 2.53 1.50 11.48
CA ARG A 45 2.92 2.25 10.28
C ARG A 45 1.76 3.02 9.66
N VAL A 46 0.62 2.36 9.48
CA VAL A 46 -0.61 2.99 8.95
C VAL A 46 -1.05 4.15 9.84
N ASN A 47 -0.99 4.00 11.16
CA ASN A 47 -1.27 5.08 12.09
C ASN A 47 -0.27 6.24 11.96
N GLY A 48 1.01 5.96 11.68
CA GLY A 48 2.01 6.97 11.35
C GLY A 48 1.62 7.79 10.12
N TYR A 49 1.23 7.13 9.03
CA TYR A 49 0.73 7.82 7.83
C TYR A 49 -0.53 8.64 8.12
N GLY A 50 -1.44 8.15 8.97
CA GLY A 50 -2.60 8.92 9.41
C GLY A 50 -2.27 10.15 10.26
N ALA A 51 -1.19 10.10 11.04
CA ALA A 51 -0.66 11.26 11.76
C ALA A 51 -0.09 12.31 10.81
N GLU A 52 0.45 11.88 9.66
CA GLU A 52 0.92 12.73 8.56
C GLU A 52 -0.22 13.22 7.63
N CYS A 53 -1.49 12.94 7.98
CA CYS A 53 -2.68 13.38 7.24
C CYS A 53 -2.82 12.79 5.83
N PHE A 54 -2.25 11.62 5.56
CA PHE A 54 -2.57 10.88 4.33
C PHE A 54 -4.05 10.47 4.29
N ALA A 55 -4.60 10.46 3.07
CA ALA A 55 -5.99 10.15 2.83
C ALA A 55 -6.38 8.76 3.37
N PHE A 56 -7.52 8.68 4.05
CA PHE A 56 -7.93 7.46 4.74
C PHE A 56 -8.12 6.26 3.80
N VAL A 57 -8.54 6.48 2.55
CA VAL A 57 -8.67 5.41 1.54
C VAL A 57 -7.35 4.68 1.28
N LEU A 58 -6.21 5.40 1.33
CA LEU A 58 -4.88 4.78 1.23
C LEU A 58 -4.60 3.93 2.48
N LEU A 59 -4.87 4.48 3.66
CA LEU A 59 -4.62 3.80 4.94
C LEU A 59 -5.39 2.50 5.07
N VAL A 60 -6.69 2.52 4.75
CA VAL A 60 -7.54 1.33 4.80
C VAL A 60 -7.14 0.32 3.71
N GLY A 61 -6.76 0.77 2.52
CA GLY A 61 -6.25 -0.08 1.44
C GLY A 61 -4.99 -0.84 1.86
N ILE A 62 -4.03 -0.17 2.50
CA ILE A 62 -2.83 -0.79 3.06
C ILE A 62 -3.20 -1.83 4.11
N MET A 63 -4.07 -1.45 5.05
CA MET A 63 -4.42 -2.31 6.16
C MET A 63 -5.13 -3.58 5.69
N LEU A 64 -6.09 -3.47 4.75
CA LEU A 64 -6.80 -4.61 4.18
C LEU A 64 -5.85 -5.55 3.40
N LYS A 65 -5.06 -5.00 2.47
CA LYS A 65 -4.19 -5.81 1.60
C LYS A 65 -3.10 -6.52 2.40
N LYS A 66 -2.42 -5.82 3.31
CA LYS A 66 -1.36 -6.45 4.13
C LYS A 66 -1.93 -7.43 5.16
N SER A 67 -3.12 -7.19 5.71
CA SER A 67 -3.79 -8.18 6.57
C SER A 67 -4.08 -9.46 5.81
N GLN A 68 -4.60 -9.37 4.58
CA GLN A 68 -4.83 -10.54 3.73
C GLN A 68 -3.53 -11.29 3.40
N MET A 69 -2.45 -10.57 3.11
CA MET A 69 -1.14 -11.19 2.87
C MET A 69 -0.63 -11.92 4.12
N ILE A 70 -0.81 -11.34 5.32
CA ILE A 70 -0.43 -11.97 6.59
C ILE A 70 -1.21 -13.26 6.83
N LEU A 71 -2.52 -13.28 6.55
CA LEU A 71 -3.34 -14.49 6.66
C LEU A 71 -2.84 -15.63 5.75
N ASN A 72 -2.34 -15.27 4.58
CA ASN A 72 -1.87 -16.20 3.56
C ASN A 72 -0.39 -16.60 3.71
N ALA A 73 0.36 -15.99 4.64
CA ALA A 73 1.78 -16.28 4.81
C ALA A 73 2.00 -17.59 5.58
N ASP A 74 2.83 -18.48 5.04
CA ASP A 74 3.16 -19.78 5.63
C ASP A 74 4.54 -19.79 6.30
N THR A 75 5.37 -18.80 5.97
CA THR A 75 6.73 -18.71 6.47
C THR A 75 7.02 -17.36 7.13
N LYS A 76 7.99 -17.36 8.04
CA LYS A 76 8.51 -16.12 8.64
C LYS A 76 9.13 -15.19 7.60
N GLY A 77 9.76 -15.75 6.56
CA GLY A 77 10.38 -14.96 5.48
C GLY A 77 9.33 -14.21 4.67
N GLU A 78 8.15 -14.79 4.45
CA GLU A 78 7.03 -14.09 3.81
C GLU A 78 6.49 -12.97 4.70
N LEU A 79 6.34 -13.19 6.01
CA LEU A 79 5.96 -12.11 6.93
C LEU A 79 6.97 -10.96 6.93
N GLU A 80 8.28 -11.26 6.92
CA GLU A 80 9.34 -10.25 6.82
C GLU A 80 9.20 -9.47 5.50
N ALA A 81 8.95 -10.15 4.38
CA ALA A 81 8.74 -9.49 3.08
C ALA A 81 7.44 -8.67 3.02
N ILE A 82 6.36 -9.08 3.69
CA ILE A 82 5.11 -8.31 3.81
C ILE A 82 5.33 -7.06 4.66
N LEU A 83 6.18 -7.15 5.68
CA LEU A 83 6.54 -6.01 6.52
C LEU A 83 7.33 -4.95 5.76
N GLU A 84 8.07 -5.29 4.71
CA GLU A 84 8.79 -4.30 3.94
C GLU A 84 7.86 -3.21 3.36
N PRO A 85 8.25 -1.92 3.41
CA PRO A 85 7.49 -0.87 2.76
C PRO A 85 7.40 -1.09 1.25
N SER A 86 6.28 -0.70 0.65
CA SER A 86 6.02 -0.84 -0.79
C SER A 86 6.77 0.21 -1.63
N VAL A 87 8.11 0.17 -1.59
CA VAL A 87 8.97 1.03 -2.37
C VAL A 87 9.44 0.28 -3.62
N PRO A 88 9.16 0.78 -4.84
CA PRO A 88 9.58 0.11 -6.06
C PRO A 88 11.09 0.27 -6.28
N ARG A 89 11.69 -0.71 -6.97
CA ARG A 89 13.09 -0.64 -7.39
C ARG A 89 13.19 -0.22 -8.85
N TRP A 90 13.96 0.83 -9.14
CA TRP A 90 14.27 1.21 -10.51
C TRP A 90 15.20 0.18 -11.17
N ASN A 91 14.87 -0.24 -12.40
CA ASN A 91 15.66 -1.20 -13.17
C ASN A 91 16.01 -0.73 -14.59
N TYR A 92 16.39 0.54 -14.75
CA TYR A 92 16.85 1.12 -16.03
C TYR A 92 15.87 1.02 -17.20
N GLY A 93 14.58 0.83 -16.91
CA GLY A 93 13.51 0.76 -17.90
C GLY A 93 12.13 0.63 -17.29
N GLY A 94 12.00 0.85 -15.97
CA GLY A 94 10.75 0.71 -15.24
C GLY A 94 10.95 0.46 -13.74
N PHE A 95 9.83 0.48 -13.03
CA PHE A 95 9.73 0.24 -11.59
C PHE A 95 9.31 -1.21 -11.33
N LEU A 96 10.17 -1.96 -10.63
CA LEU A 96 9.90 -3.33 -10.23
C LEU A 96 9.33 -3.37 -8.81
N THR A 97 8.30 -4.20 -8.63
CA THR A 97 7.65 -4.44 -7.35
C THR A 97 7.74 -5.91 -6.95
N GLY A 98 7.75 -6.16 -5.64
CA GLY A 98 7.69 -7.51 -5.08
C GLY A 98 6.26 -8.07 -4.99
N PRO A 99 6.10 -9.34 -4.62
CA PRO A 99 4.78 -10.00 -4.53
C PRO A 99 3.87 -9.42 -3.43
N TYR A 100 4.44 -8.77 -2.41
CA TYR A 100 3.72 -8.16 -1.28
C TYR A 100 3.57 -6.65 -1.40
N HIS A 101 3.70 -6.15 -2.63
CA HIS A 101 3.61 -4.73 -2.91
C HIS A 101 2.18 -4.21 -2.81
N VAL A 102 2.02 -3.05 -2.18
CA VAL A 102 0.74 -2.35 -2.03
C VAL A 102 0.81 -0.97 -2.70
N PRO A 103 0.07 -0.74 -3.80
CA PRO A 103 0.09 0.53 -4.53
C PRO A 103 -0.24 1.75 -3.66
N GLU A 104 -1.15 1.60 -2.69
CA GLU A 104 -1.54 2.68 -1.77
C GLU A 104 -0.37 3.14 -0.89
N GLU A 105 0.49 2.22 -0.45
CA GLU A 105 1.69 2.54 0.33
C GLU A 105 2.76 3.18 -0.58
N GLU A 106 2.86 2.74 -1.85
CA GLU A 106 3.74 3.39 -2.84
C GLU A 106 3.30 4.83 -3.15
N ALA A 107 2.00 5.06 -3.33
CA ALA A 107 1.45 6.38 -3.61
C ALA A 107 1.79 7.39 -2.50
N ILE A 108 1.80 6.94 -1.23
CA ILE A 108 2.27 7.76 -0.10
C ILE A 108 3.74 8.17 -0.29
N PHE A 109 4.62 7.26 -0.70
CA PHE A 109 6.03 7.58 -0.91
C PHE A 109 6.26 8.52 -2.08
N TRP A 110 5.54 8.36 -3.18
CA TRP A 110 5.61 9.31 -4.30
C TRP A 110 5.07 10.69 -3.94
N SER A 111 3.99 10.74 -3.16
CA SER A 111 3.46 12.01 -2.62
C SER A 111 4.53 12.73 -1.80
N LYS A 112 5.21 12.02 -0.87
CA LYS A 112 6.33 12.59 -0.10
C LYS A 112 7.48 13.05 -0.99
N ALA A 113 7.92 12.21 -1.93
CA ALA A 113 9.02 12.55 -2.84
C ALA A 113 8.70 13.80 -3.67
N SER A 114 7.46 13.95 -4.13
CA SER A 114 7.02 15.12 -4.91
C SER A 114 7.05 16.44 -4.12
N LEU A 115 6.94 16.37 -2.78
CA LEU A 115 7.09 17.53 -1.91
C LEU A 115 8.56 17.91 -1.69
N GLU A 116 9.47 16.94 -1.75
CA GLU A 116 10.90 17.17 -1.59
C GLU A 116 11.54 17.72 -2.87
N ALA A 117 11.15 17.20 -4.03
CA ALA A 117 11.62 17.67 -5.32
C ALA A 117 10.62 17.31 -6.46
N PRO A 118 10.60 18.08 -7.57
CA PRO A 118 9.83 17.69 -8.75
C PRO A 118 10.20 16.28 -9.22
N LEU A 119 9.17 15.45 -9.44
CA LEU A 119 9.35 14.12 -10.01
C LEU A 119 9.76 14.24 -11.49
N ASN A 120 10.62 13.35 -11.95
CA ASN A 120 10.86 13.18 -13.39
C ASN A 120 9.65 12.49 -14.05
N ASP A 121 9.62 12.47 -15.39
CA ASP A 121 8.48 11.95 -16.15
C ASP A 121 8.11 10.50 -15.78
N GLU A 122 9.12 9.64 -15.57
CA GLU A 122 8.89 8.26 -15.18
C GLU A 122 8.33 8.13 -13.76
N GLY A 123 8.85 8.91 -12.81
CA GLY A 123 8.34 8.96 -11.43
C GLY A 123 6.92 9.55 -11.36
N ALA A 124 6.64 10.58 -12.14
CA ALA A 124 5.32 11.18 -12.25
C ALA A 124 4.31 10.19 -12.86
N ARG A 125 4.68 9.48 -13.92
CA ARG A 125 3.86 8.42 -14.52
C ARG A 125 3.59 7.29 -13.53
N ARG A 126 4.63 6.82 -12.82
CA ARG A 126 4.47 5.76 -11.83
C ARG A 126 3.59 6.19 -10.67
N TYR A 127 3.79 7.41 -10.16
CA TYR A 127 2.95 7.98 -9.12
C TYR A 127 1.49 8.00 -9.56
N ARG A 128 1.24 8.45 -10.80
CA ARG A 128 -0.10 8.46 -11.37
C ARG A 128 -0.73 7.07 -11.36
N ASP A 129 -0.01 6.08 -11.86
CA ASP A 129 -0.51 4.71 -11.99
C ASP A 129 -0.86 4.08 -10.63
N VAL A 130 -0.05 4.32 -9.59
CA VAL A 130 -0.35 3.78 -8.24
C VAL A 130 -1.42 4.57 -7.49
N ALA A 131 -1.49 5.89 -7.67
CA ALA A 131 -2.53 6.71 -7.05
C ALA A 131 -3.92 6.43 -7.67
N ALA A 132 -3.98 6.11 -8.97
CA ALA A 132 -5.22 5.76 -9.66
C ALA A 132 -5.89 4.49 -9.10
N VAL A 133 -5.16 3.63 -8.37
CA VAL A 133 -5.74 2.49 -7.66
C VAL A 133 -6.71 2.93 -6.55
N ALA A 134 -6.42 4.05 -5.89
CA ALA A 134 -7.24 4.60 -4.81
C ALA A 134 -8.14 5.76 -5.26
N PHE A 135 -7.75 6.48 -6.31
CA PHE A 135 -8.38 7.70 -6.81
C PHE A 135 -8.53 7.68 -8.34
N PRO A 136 -9.28 6.72 -8.91
CA PRO A 136 -9.31 6.54 -10.36
C PRO A 136 -9.89 7.75 -11.11
N GLU A 137 -10.93 8.38 -10.55
CA GLU A 137 -11.60 9.53 -11.18
C GLU A 137 -10.75 10.79 -11.08
N GLU A 138 -10.20 11.08 -9.90
CA GLU A 138 -9.37 12.26 -9.67
C GLU A 138 -8.08 12.20 -10.48
N MET A 139 -7.47 11.02 -10.61
CA MET A 139 -6.26 10.87 -11.40
C MET A 139 -6.53 11.00 -12.90
N ALA A 140 -7.70 10.57 -13.37
CA ALA A 140 -8.14 10.82 -14.75
C ALA A 140 -8.43 12.30 -15.01
N GLU A 141 -8.98 13.03 -14.03
CA GLU A 141 -9.20 14.48 -14.14
C GLU A 141 -7.89 15.27 -14.18
N ILE A 142 -6.95 14.95 -13.29
CA ILE A 142 -5.67 15.68 -13.18
C ILE A 142 -4.77 15.44 -14.39
N TRP A 143 -4.70 14.20 -14.88
CA TRP A 143 -3.74 13.79 -15.91
C TRP A 143 -4.34 13.56 -17.30
N GLY A 144 -5.66 13.66 -17.44
CA GLY A 144 -6.39 13.29 -18.65
C GLY A 144 -6.51 11.77 -18.83
N THR A 145 -7.52 11.33 -19.57
CA THR A 145 -7.65 9.95 -20.05
C THR A 145 -6.80 9.73 -21.30
N ASP A 146 -5.50 10.02 -21.24
CA ASP A 146 -4.64 9.86 -22.42
C ASP A 146 -4.18 8.42 -22.54
N ASP A 147 -5.10 7.61 -23.07
CA ASP A 147 -4.80 6.41 -23.84
C ASP A 147 -5.40 6.59 -25.24
N THR A 148 -4.89 7.60 -25.97
CA THR A 148 -4.88 7.52 -27.43
C THR A 148 -3.42 7.48 -27.86
N GLY A 149 -2.95 6.26 -28.09
CA GLY A 149 -1.84 6.03 -28.98
C GLY A 149 -2.22 6.49 -30.38
N GLU A 150 -2.11 7.79 -30.65
CA GLU A 150 -1.97 8.32 -31.99
C GLU A 150 -0.62 9.02 -32.10
N GLY A 151 0.32 8.32 -32.73
CA GLY A 151 1.44 8.97 -33.37
C GLY A 151 0.91 9.97 -34.38
N GLY A 152 0.97 11.25 -34.02
CA GLY A 152 0.72 12.37 -34.91
C GLY A 152 2.02 13.11 -35.15
N ILE A 153 2.78 12.69 -36.17
CA ILE A 153 3.73 13.59 -36.82
C ILE A 153 2.89 14.67 -37.50
N ALA A 154 3.08 15.94 -37.15
CA ALA A 154 2.65 17.05 -37.99
C ALA A 154 3.55 18.29 -37.77
N VAL A 155 4.54 18.36 -38.67
CA VAL A 155 5.20 19.53 -39.29
C VAL A 155 5.68 20.67 -38.40
#